data_AF-A0A7J2SUA5-F1
#
_entry.id   AF-A0A7J2SUA5-F1
#
_cell.length_a   1.000
_cell.length_b   1.000
_cell.length_c   1.000
_cell.angle_alpha   90.00
_cell.angle_beta   90.00
_cell.angle_gamma   90.00
#
_symmetry.space_group_name_H-M   'P 1'
#
loop_
_entity.id
_entity.type
_entity.pdbx_description
1 polymer ?
#
loop_
_entity_poly.entity_id
_entity_poly.type
_entity_poly.pdbx_seq_one_letter_code
_entity_poly.pdbx_strand_id
1 'polypeptide(L)'
;MMTVGAEIEIKDGRLHIIKEGKKKKFIKEVQHVTFSGEYARKFGQEVLYVTERAVFKLGEKGLELIEYAPGVDIKEHILSVMDFDPIIKDPREMPEFIFSNRLMGLKKQFMGEHVNQHPNDNSRT
;
A
#
# COMPACT_ATOMS: atom_id res chain seq x y z
N MET A 1 6.32 2.09 -7.43
CA MET A 1 6.39 2.94 -8.63
C MET A 1 5.67 2.27 -9.79
N MET A 2 4.47 2.77 -10.10
CA MET A 2 3.53 2.20 -11.08
C MET A 2 4.01 2.36 -12.53
N THR A 3 4.77 3.41 -12.83
CA THR A 3 5.35 3.66 -14.15
C THR A 3 6.85 4.00 -14.03
N VAL A 4 7.62 3.75 -15.09
CA VAL A 4 9.04 4.14 -15.16
C VAL A 4 9.16 5.56 -15.72
N GLY A 5 9.82 6.43 -14.96
CA GLY A 5 10.08 7.81 -15.36
C GLY A 5 8.92 8.78 -15.12
N ALA A 6 7.99 8.44 -14.22
CA ALA A 6 7.02 9.42 -13.73
C ALA A 6 7.71 10.49 -12.87
N GLU A 7 7.26 11.72 -13.03
CA GLU A 7 7.62 12.86 -12.20
C GLU A 7 6.42 13.18 -11.31
N ILE A 8 6.62 13.10 -10.00
CA ILE A 8 5.58 13.29 -9.00
C ILE A 8 6.04 14.32 -7.98
N GLU A 9 5.11 15.14 -7.53
CA GLU A 9 5.31 16.12 -6.46
C GLU A 9 4.29 15.87 -5.36
N ILE A 10 4.70 16.07 -4.11
CA ILE A 10 3.76 16.14 -2.98
C ILE A 10 3.60 17.61 -2.62
N LYS A 11 2.38 18.11 -2.73
CA LYS A 11 2.05 19.51 -2.45
C LYS A 11 0.68 19.60 -1.78
N ASP A 12 0.63 20.37 -0.69
CA ASP A 12 -0.59 20.62 0.08
C ASP A 12 -1.31 19.33 0.53
N GLY A 13 -0.55 18.34 1.03
CA GLY A 13 -1.13 17.08 1.53
C GLY A 13 -1.53 16.10 0.42
N ARG A 14 -1.22 16.40 -0.85
CA ARG A 14 -1.71 15.65 -2.00
C ARG A 14 -0.59 15.25 -2.95
N LEU A 15 -0.78 14.13 -3.62
CA LEU A 15 0.06 13.69 -4.71
C LEU A 15 -0.35 14.39 -6.01
N HIS A 16 0.62 15.00 -6.68
CA HIS A 16 0.47 15.60 -7.99
C HIS A 16 1.35 14.85 -8.98
N ILE A 17 0.76 14.37 -10.08
CA ILE A 17 1.49 13.74 -11.17
C ILE A 17 1.87 14.84 -12.17
N ILE A 18 3.12 15.29 -12.10
CA ILE A 18 3.67 16.35 -12.97
C ILE A 18 3.91 15.81 -14.38
N LYS A 19 4.34 14.54 -14.48
CA LYS A 19 4.56 13.85 -15.75
C LYS A 19 4.35 12.35 -15.59
N GLU A 20 3.56 11.78 -16.49
CA GLU A 20 3.33 10.34 -16.49
C GLU A 20 4.55 9.58 -17.04
N GLY A 21 4.86 8.44 -16.42
CA GLY A 21 5.93 7.55 -16.86
C GLY A 21 5.53 6.77 -18.10
N LYS A 22 6.44 6.61 -19.06
CA LYS A 22 6.13 6.05 -20.39
C LYS A 22 6.01 4.53 -20.44
N LYS A 23 6.54 3.81 -19.44
CA LYS A 23 6.46 2.34 -19.37
C LYS A 23 5.70 1.92 -18.12
N LYS A 24 4.63 1.15 -18.30
CA LYS A 24 3.87 0.51 -17.21
C LYS A 24 4.76 -0.51 -16.51
N LYS A 25 4.78 -0.48 -15.18
CA LYS A 25 5.60 -1.36 -14.33
C LYS A 25 4.76 -2.41 -13.58
N PHE A 26 3.44 -2.32 -13.69
CA PHE A 26 2.51 -3.28 -13.09
C PHE A 26 2.32 -4.48 -14.02
N ILE A 27 3.38 -5.30 -14.08
CA ILE A 27 3.48 -6.50 -14.90
C ILE A 27 2.68 -7.64 -14.24
N LYS A 28 2.10 -8.51 -15.08
CA LYS A 28 1.16 -9.60 -14.74
C LYS A 28 1.71 -10.66 -13.75
N GLU A 29 3.03 -10.70 -13.54
CA GLU A 29 3.70 -11.57 -12.58
C GLU A 29 4.85 -10.81 -11.92
N VAL A 30 4.80 -10.63 -10.61
CA VAL A 30 6.00 -10.25 -9.85
C VAL A 30 6.90 -11.49 -9.79
N GLN A 31 7.83 -11.56 -10.74
CA GLN A 31 8.86 -12.59 -10.94
C GLN A 31 9.90 -12.72 -9.82
N HIS A 32 9.70 -12.10 -8.65
CA HIS A 32 10.44 -12.51 -7.47
C HIS A 32 9.70 -12.02 -6.24
N VAL A 33 9.09 -12.94 -5.53
CA VAL A 33 8.66 -12.66 -4.17
C VAL A 33 9.87 -12.90 -3.29
N THR A 34 10.45 -11.83 -2.74
CA THR A 34 11.32 -11.95 -1.54
C THR A 34 10.52 -12.39 -0.31
N PHE A 35 9.28 -12.84 -0.51
CA PHE A 35 8.32 -13.20 0.52
C PHE A 35 7.40 -14.30 -0.02
N SER A 36 7.44 -15.53 0.47
CA SER A 36 6.63 -16.61 -0.12
C SER A 36 5.12 -16.30 -0.07
N GLY A 37 4.57 -15.74 -1.15
CA GLY A 37 3.16 -15.37 -1.25
C GLY A 37 2.23 -16.58 -1.26
N GLU A 38 2.75 -17.76 -1.56
CA GLU A 38 2.07 -19.04 -1.43
C GLU A 38 2.01 -19.51 0.04
N TYR A 39 3.08 -19.29 0.80
CA TYR A 39 3.11 -19.53 2.25
C TYR A 39 2.15 -18.58 2.97
N ALA A 40 2.19 -17.28 2.67
CA ALA A 40 1.31 -16.29 3.28
C ALA A 40 -0.19 -16.62 3.10
N ARG A 41 -0.60 -17.02 1.89
CA ARG A 41 -1.98 -17.46 1.64
C ARG A 41 -2.35 -18.73 2.43
N LYS A 42 -1.43 -19.69 2.54
CA LYS A 42 -1.64 -20.95 3.28
C LYS A 42 -1.80 -20.74 4.80
N PHE A 43 -1.20 -19.68 5.35
CA PHE A 43 -1.26 -19.34 6.78
C PHE A 43 -2.20 -18.16 7.09
N GLY A 44 -3.03 -17.72 6.13
CA GLY A 44 -3.98 -16.62 6.34
C GLY A 44 -3.32 -15.25 6.55
N GLN A 45 -2.06 -15.10 6.13
CA GLN A 45 -1.28 -13.89 6.29
C GLN A 45 -1.62 -12.90 5.16
N GLU A 46 -1.95 -11.67 5.54
CA GLU A 46 -2.32 -10.61 4.60
C GLU A 46 -1.12 -10.18 3.75
N VAL A 47 -1.30 -10.09 2.43
CA VAL A 47 -0.28 -9.62 1.48
C VAL A 47 -0.74 -8.31 0.86
N LEU A 48 0.07 -7.27 1.02
CA LEU A 48 -0.17 -5.92 0.51
C LEU A 48 0.87 -5.51 -0.53
N TYR A 49 0.42 -4.86 -1.61
CA TYR A 49 1.25 -4.20 -2.61
C TYR A 49 1.07 -2.70 -2.44
N VAL A 50 2.08 -2.05 -1.87
CA VAL A 50 2.07 -0.61 -1.61
C VAL A 50 2.84 0.12 -2.72
N THR A 51 2.21 1.10 -3.33
CA THR A 51 2.81 2.02 -4.30
C THR A 51 2.63 3.45 -3.83
N GLU A 52 3.24 4.39 -4.54
CA GLU A 52 3.08 5.82 -4.32
C GLU A 52 1.64 6.32 -4.57
N ARG A 53 0.85 5.62 -5.39
CA ARG A 53 -0.52 6.04 -5.76
C ARG A 53 -1.62 5.21 -5.12
N ALA A 54 -1.33 3.97 -4.76
CA ALA A 54 -2.33 2.97 -4.38
C ALA A 54 -1.76 1.84 -3.50
N VAL A 55 -2.62 1.30 -2.64
CA VAL A 55 -2.39 0.03 -1.92
C VAL A 55 -3.35 -1.02 -2.45
N PHE A 56 -2.81 -2.18 -2.80
CA PHE A 56 -3.60 -3.34 -3.20
C PHE A 56 -3.44 -4.49 -2.20
N LYS A 57 -4.50 -5.25 -1.98
CA LYS A 57 -4.49 -6.49 -1.20
C LYS A 57 -4.60 -7.69 -2.13
N LEU A 58 -3.82 -8.73 -1.86
CA LEU A 58 -3.98 -10.02 -2.54
C LEU A 58 -5.13 -10.80 -1.91
N GLY A 59 -6.27 -10.85 -2.61
CA GLY A 59 -7.41 -11.70 -2.25
C GLY A 59 -7.42 -13.01 -3.01
N GLU A 60 -8.39 -13.88 -2.68
CA GLU A 60 -8.59 -15.16 -3.37
C GLU A 60 -8.90 -14.99 -4.86
N LYS A 61 -9.58 -13.90 -5.23
CA LYS A 61 -10.03 -13.61 -6.59
C LYS A 61 -9.08 -12.72 -7.38
N GLY A 62 -7.94 -12.34 -6.81
CA GLY A 62 -6.97 -11.42 -7.42
C GLY A 62 -6.66 -10.21 -6.55
N LEU A 63 -6.13 -9.16 -7.16
CA LEU A 63 -5.78 -7.93 -6.46
C LEU A 63 -7.01 -7.04 -6.24
N GLU A 64 -7.17 -6.57 -5.01
CA GLU A 64 -8.20 -5.63 -4.60
C GLU A 64 -7.55 -4.27 -4.30
N LEU A 65 -8.03 -3.20 -4.94
CA LEU A 65 -7.63 -1.84 -4.58
C LEU A 65 -8.29 -1.49 -3.24
N ILE A 66 -7.48 -1.21 -2.22
CA ILE A 66 -7.98 -0.91 -0.87
C ILE A 66 -7.71 0.54 -0.44
N GLU A 67 -6.64 1.16 -0.94
CA GLU A 67 -6.35 2.57 -0.68
C GLU A 67 -5.81 3.29 -1.91
N TYR A 68 -6.08 4.59 -2.04
CA TYR A 68 -5.51 5.47 -3.08
C TYR A 68 -5.01 6.78 -2.48
N ALA A 69 -3.94 7.35 -3.04
CA ALA A 69 -3.34 8.57 -2.51
C ALA A 69 -4.27 9.79 -2.73
N PRO A 70 -4.29 10.77 -1.80
CA PRO A 70 -4.99 12.03 -2.00
C PRO A 70 -4.54 12.72 -3.29
N GLY A 71 -5.48 13.20 -4.10
CA GLY A 71 -5.20 13.82 -5.40
C GLY A 71 -5.06 12.85 -6.57
N VAL A 72 -5.14 11.53 -6.34
CA VAL A 72 -5.11 10.51 -7.38
C VAL A 72 -6.53 10.16 -7.83
N ASP A 73 -6.82 10.31 -9.13
CA ASP A 73 -8.03 9.78 -9.76
C ASP A 73 -7.84 8.28 -10.06
N ILE A 74 -8.78 7.45 -9.61
CA ILE A 74 -8.68 5.99 -9.76
C ILE A 74 -8.67 5.59 -11.24
N LYS A 75 -9.50 6.20 -12.08
CA LYS A 75 -9.59 5.81 -13.50
C LYS A 75 -8.36 6.28 -14.26
N GLU A 76 -8.04 7.56 -14.14
CA GLU A 76 -7.00 8.22 -14.95
C GLU A 76 -5.60 7.89 -14.47
N HIS A 77 -5.37 7.73 -13.17
CA HIS A 77 -4.02 7.62 -12.62
C HIS A 77 -3.65 6.21 -12.11
N ILE A 78 -4.63 5.33 -11.92
CA ILE A 78 -4.43 3.94 -11.49
C ILE A 78 -4.83 2.97 -12.62
N LEU A 79 -6.10 2.95 -13.04
CA LEU A 79 -6.58 1.96 -14.00
C LEU A 79 -5.95 2.12 -15.39
N SER A 80 -5.79 3.36 -15.88
CA SER A 80 -5.19 3.63 -17.20
C SER A 80 -3.76 3.08 -17.35
N VAL A 81 -3.02 2.97 -16.23
CA VAL A 81 -1.62 2.54 -16.18
C VAL A 81 -1.45 1.08 -15.74
N MET A 82 -2.54 0.35 -15.51
CA MET A 82 -2.53 -1.09 -15.24
C MET A 82 -2.75 -1.90 -16.52
N ASP A 83 -2.32 -3.17 -16.50
CA ASP A 83 -2.50 -4.14 -17.59
C ASP A 83 -3.66 -5.14 -17.32
N PHE A 84 -4.35 -4.97 -16.18
CA PHE A 84 -5.53 -5.73 -15.78
C PHE A 84 -6.37 -4.91 -14.80
N ASP A 85 -7.66 -5.25 -14.68
CA ASP A 85 -8.57 -4.57 -13.78
C ASP A 85 -8.51 -5.18 -12.37
N PRO A 86 -8.15 -4.41 -11.32
CA PRO A 86 -8.25 -4.85 -9.94
C PRO A 86 -9.73 -4.90 -9.51
N ILE A 87 -10.00 -5.68 -8.46
CA ILE A 87 -11.29 -5.64 -7.77
C ILE A 87 -11.38 -4.29 -7.05
N ILE A 88 -12.47 -3.55 -7.29
CA ILE A 88 -12.78 -2.29 -6.61
C ILE A 88 -14.12 -2.47 -5.91
N LYS A 89 -14.12 -2.39 -4.58
CA LYS A 89 -15.35 -2.41 -3.77
C LYS A 89 -15.60 -1.03 -3.18
N ASP A 90 -14.80 -0.65 -2.20
CA ASP A 90 -14.89 0.62 -1.49
C ASP A 90 -13.48 1.04 -1.02
N PRO A 91 -12.60 1.46 -1.96
CA PRO A 91 -11.26 1.89 -1.59
C PRO A 91 -11.33 3.23 -0.86
N ARG A 92 -10.49 3.40 0.16
CA ARG A 92 -10.42 4.65 0.92
C ARG A 92 -9.25 5.51 0.45
N GLU A 93 -9.37 6.81 0.68
CA GLU A 93 -8.21 7.69 0.51
C GLU A 93 -7.16 7.38 1.59
N MET A 94 -5.89 7.36 1.22
CA MET A 94 -4.78 7.19 2.16
C MET A 94 -4.71 8.40 3.11
N PRO A 95 -4.23 8.22 4.35
CA PRO A 95 -4.13 9.33 5.28
C PRO A 95 -3.26 10.48 4.76
N GLU A 96 -3.84 11.68 4.69
CA GLU A 96 -3.20 12.89 4.13
C GLU A 96 -1.86 13.24 4.79
N PHE A 97 -1.69 12.94 6.08
CA PHE A 97 -0.45 13.24 6.80
C PHE A 97 0.77 12.50 6.24
N ILE A 98 0.58 11.37 5.54
CA ILE A 98 1.64 10.62 4.85
C ILE A 98 2.19 11.44 3.67
N PHE A 99 1.38 12.33 3.12
CA PHE A 99 1.68 13.23 2.01
C PHE A 99 2.00 14.64 2.50
N SER A 100 2.54 14.77 3.71
CA SER A 100 2.96 16.05 4.28
C SER A 100 4.44 16.02 4.68
N ASN A 101 5.12 17.17 4.53
CA ASN A 101 6.51 17.34 4.98
C ASN A 101 6.65 17.58 6.50
N ARG A 102 5.62 17.23 7.28
CA ARG A 102 5.65 17.35 8.75
C ARG A 102 6.02 16.01 9.38
N LEU A 103 6.59 16.06 10.58
CA LEU A 103 6.82 14.85 11.37
C LEU A 103 5.49 14.12 11.60
N MET A 104 5.40 12.87 11.14
CA MET A 104 4.18 12.06 11.22
C MET A 104 3.76 11.69 12.65
N GLY A 105 4.65 11.88 13.65
CA GLY A 105 4.30 11.63 15.05
C GLY A 105 4.00 10.16 15.38
N LEU A 106 4.49 9.21 14.57
CA LEU A 106 4.18 7.76 14.66
C LEU A 106 4.34 7.17 16.07
N LYS A 107 5.28 7.70 16.87
CA LYS A 107 5.46 7.29 18.27
C LYS A 107 4.17 7.42 19.09
N LYS A 108 3.41 8.50 18.93
CA LYS A 108 2.13 8.70 19.63
C LYS A 108 1.05 7.74 19.12
N GLN A 109 1.14 7.33 17.85
CA GLN A 109 0.15 6.48 17.19
C GLN A 109 0.33 5.00 17.52
N PHE A 110 1.58 4.52 17.64
CA PHE A 110 1.88 3.12 17.98
C PHE A 110 2.04 2.86 19.49
N MET A 111 2.24 3.89 20.31
CA MET A 111 2.29 3.74 21.78
C MET A 111 0.91 3.86 22.44
N GLY A 112 -0.18 3.94 21.65
CA GLY A 112 -1.55 4.03 22.14
C GLY A 112 -2.18 2.70 22.56
N GLU A 113 -1.73 1.55 22.05
CA GLU A 113 -2.30 0.24 22.39
C GLU A 113 -1.22 -0.83 22.27
N HIS A 114 -0.55 -1.16 23.37
CA HIS A 114 0.02 -2.47 23.76
C HIS A 114 0.95 -2.29 24.97
N VAL A 115 0.34 -2.09 26.15
CA VAL A 115 0.93 -2.60 27.40
C VAL A 115 0.00 -3.70 27.88
N ASN A 116 0.12 -4.89 27.30
CA ASN A 116 -0.33 -6.11 27.94
C ASN A 116 0.89 -7.00 28.16
N GLN A 117 1.39 -6.83 29.38
CA GLN A 117 2.13 -7.77 30.22
C GLN A 117 2.33 -9.15 29.58
N HIS A 118 3.57 -9.47 29.23
CA HIS A 118 3.99 -10.87 29.30
C HIS A 118 3.73 -11.35 30.74
N PRO A 119 2.97 -12.45 30.95
CA PRO A 119 3.00 -13.11 32.24
C PRO A 119 4.43 -13.60 32.45
N ASN A 120 5.06 -13.12 33.52
CA ASN A 120 6.27 -13.73 34.07
C ASN A 120 5.93 -15.18 34.44
N ASP A 121 6.22 -16.12 33.55
CA ASP A 121 6.41 -17.51 33.97
C ASP A 121 7.81 -17.62 34.54
N ASN A 122 7.92 -17.26 35.82
CA ASN A 122 9.03 -17.68 36.65
C ASN A 122 8.50 -18.74 37.60
N SER A 123 8.23 -19.93 37.06
CA SER A 123 7.98 -21.12 37.86
C SER A 123 8.61 -22.36 37.20
N ARG A 124 9.50 -23.03 37.98
CA ARG A 124 10.24 -24.28 37.70
C ARG A 124 11.57 -24.02 36.96
N THR A 125 12.75 -24.31 37.50
CA THR A 125 13.19 -25.21 38.57
C THR A 125 14.55 -24.76 39.05
#